data_AF-A0A371AQZ9-F1
#
_entry.id   AF-A0A371AQZ9-F1
#
_cell.length_a   1.000
_cell.length_b   1.000
_cell.length_c   1.000
_cell.angle_alpha   90.00
_cell.angle_beta   90.00
_cell.angle_gamma   90.00
#
_symmetry.space_group_name_H-M   'P 1'
#
loop_
_entity.id
_entity.type
_entity.pdbx_description
1 polymer ?
#
loop_
_entity_poly.entity_id
_entity_poly.type
_entity_poly.pdbx_seq_one_letter_code
_entity_poly.pdbx_strand_id
1 'polypeptide(L)'
;MRKRILIIVGIILILVLIFVSLLTIFLEDHTAPVIEFEEEMVYTQGEDMEELLKHVKAVDDVDGDVSNTLIIGNINVLTGGNKVKILFAAKDSKNNVAKVSKVVKYKKADKKKNESSKEKNQSR
;
A
#
# COMPACT_ATOMS: atom_id res chain seq x y z
N MET A 1 -44.27 -40.92 7.30
CA MET A 1 -44.46 -39.45 7.35
C MET A 1 -43.31 -38.73 8.07
N ARG A 2 -42.91 -39.11 9.29
CA ARG A 2 -41.79 -38.50 10.03
C ARG A 2 -40.45 -38.43 9.27
N LYS A 3 -40.05 -39.51 8.57
CA LYS A 3 -38.83 -39.54 7.75
C LYS A 3 -38.84 -38.53 6.59
N ARG A 4 -39.99 -38.27 5.97
CA ARG A 4 -40.13 -37.28 4.89
C ARG A 4 -40.02 -35.85 5.43
N ILE A 5 -40.58 -35.59 6.62
CA ILE A 5 -40.45 -34.30 7.31
C ILE A 5 -38.99 -34.02 7.67
N LEU A 6 -38.25 -35.02 8.17
CA LEU A 6 -36.83 -34.86 8.49
C LEU A 6 -35.97 -34.54 7.25
N ILE A 7 -36.25 -35.18 6.10
CA ILE A 7 -35.56 -34.88 4.84
C ILE A 7 -35.85 -33.44 4.40
N ILE A 8 -37.11 -32.99 4.47
CA ILE A 8 -37.50 -31.63 4.09
C ILE A 8 -36.83 -30.59 4.99
N VAL A 9 -36.83 -30.81 6.32
CA VAL A 9 -36.14 -29.92 7.28
C VAL A 9 -34.63 -29.88 7.00
N GLY A 10 -34.02 -31.03 6.70
CA GLY A 10 -32.61 -31.09 6.32
C GLY A 10 -32.30 -30.29 5.04
N ILE A 11 -33.15 -30.41 4.01
CA ILE A 11 -32.99 -29.63 2.77
C ILE A 11 -33.15 -28.14 3.04
N ILE A 12 -34.16 -27.73 3.82
CA ILE A 12 -34.36 -26.32 4.18
C ILE A 12 -33.14 -25.78 4.94
N LEU A 13 -32.59 -26.55 5.88
CA LEU A 13 -31.41 -26.13 6.64
C LEU A 13 -30.18 -25.97 5.74
N ILE A 14 -29.98 -26.87 4.77
CA ILE A 14 -28.92 -26.74 3.76
C ILE A 14 -29.15 -25.49 2.89
N LEU A 15 -30.38 -25.25 2.43
CA LEU A 15 -30.71 -24.07 1.63
C LEU A 15 -30.47 -22.77 2.41
N VAL A 16 -30.79 -22.74 3.71
CA VAL A 16 -30.49 -21.60 4.58
C VAL A 16 -28.98 -21.38 4.71
N LEU A 17 -28.20 -22.44 4.91
CA LEU A 17 -26.73 -22.33 4.98
C LEU A 17 -26.13 -21.81 3.66
N ILE A 18 -26.60 -22.32 2.52
CA ILE A 18 -26.18 -21.84 1.20
C ILE A 18 -26.57 -20.37 1.03
N PHE A 19 -27.79 -20.00 1.40
CA PHE A 19 -28.28 -18.62 1.27
C PHE A 19 -27.44 -17.64 2.11
N VAL A 20 -27.16 -17.97 3.37
CA VAL A 20 -26.30 -17.16 4.24
C VAL A 20 -24.89 -17.06 3.66
N SER A 21 -24.32 -18.16 3.16
CA SER A 21 -23.00 -18.17 2.51
C SER A 21 -22.95 -17.32 1.25
N LEU A 22 -24.02 -17.30 0.46
CA LEU A 22 -24.11 -16.43 -0.73
C LEU A 22 -24.21 -14.96 -0.30
N LEU A 23 -25.04 -14.66 0.69
CA LEU A 23 -25.17 -13.29 1.22
C LEU A 23 -23.84 -12.73 1.70
N THR A 24 -23.01 -13.50 2.39
CA THR A 24 -21.70 -13.03 2.86
C THR A 24 -20.76 -12.66 1.73
N ILE A 25 -20.82 -13.39 0.60
CA ILE A 25 -19.98 -13.11 -0.58
C ILE A 25 -20.48 -11.86 -1.30
N PHE A 26 -21.79 -11.68 -1.44
CA PHE A 26 -22.35 -10.50 -2.11
C PHE A 26 -22.20 -9.20 -1.33
N LEU A 27 -22.03 -9.28 -0.01
CA LEU A 27 -21.85 -8.13 0.88
C LEU A 27 -20.37 -7.82 1.16
N GLU A 28 -19.45 -8.63 0.62
CA GLU A 28 -18.02 -8.40 0.83
C GLU A 28 -17.52 -7.31 -0.11
N ASP A 29 -16.64 -6.46 0.44
CA ASP A 29 -16.04 -5.38 -0.33
C ASP A 29 -14.79 -5.86 -1.06
N HIS A 30 -14.76 -5.56 -2.35
CA HIS A 30 -13.74 -5.97 -3.32
C HIS A 30 -13.15 -4.78 -4.07
N THR A 31 -13.51 -3.55 -3.67
CA THR A 31 -12.99 -2.33 -4.26
C THR A 31 -11.62 -2.04 -3.66
N ALA A 32 -10.65 -1.71 -4.51
CA ALA A 32 -9.33 -1.32 -4.04
C ALA A 32 -9.28 0.20 -3.80
N PRO A 33 -8.45 0.67 -2.86
CA PRO A 33 -8.34 2.10 -2.60
C PRO A 33 -7.78 2.88 -3.79
N VAL A 34 -8.07 4.16 -3.86
CA VAL A 34 -7.52 5.09 -4.84
C VAL A 34 -6.31 5.81 -4.23
N ILE A 35 -5.17 5.82 -4.93
CA ILE A 35 -3.97 6.54 -4.52
C ILE A 35 -3.88 7.88 -5.26
N GLU A 36 -3.85 8.96 -4.49
CA GLU A 36 -3.77 10.35 -4.96
C GLU A 36 -2.41 10.96 -4.59
N PHE A 37 -1.92 11.85 -5.44
CA PHE A 37 -0.61 12.49 -5.28
C PHE A 37 -0.76 14.01 -5.26
N GLU A 38 -0.03 14.67 -4.37
CA GLU A 38 0.16 16.12 -4.47
C GLU A 38 1.02 16.48 -5.69
N GLU A 39 0.85 17.68 -6.23
CA GLU A 39 1.34 18.05 -7.58
C GLU A 39 2.87 18.03 -7.72
N GLU A 40 3.61 18.34 -6.65
CA GLU A 40 5.08 18.39 -6.70
C GLU A 40 5.73 17.46 -5.66
N MET A 41 6.32 16.37 -6.16
CA MET A 41 7.13 15.44 -5.38
C MET A 41 8.55 15.37 -5.94
N VAL A 42 9.55 15.37 -5.05
CA VAL A 42 10.97 15.22 -5.39
C VAL A 42 11.54 14.14 -4.50
N TYR A 43 12.28 13.20 -5.08
CA TYR A 43 13.00 12.17 -4.35
C TYR A 43 14.47 12.53 -4.19
N THR A 44 14.95 12.61 -2.95
CA THR A 44 16.38 12.70 -2.63
C THR A 44 16.91 11.35 -2.20
N GLN A 45 18.03 10.92 -2.78
CA GLN A 45 18.64 9.64 -2.46
C GLN A 45 18.95 9.53 -0.96
N GLY A 46 18.39 8.50 -0.30
CA GLY A 46 18.61 8.27 1.13
C GLY A 46 17.81 9.19 2.06
N GLU A 47 16.85 9.96 1.54
CA GLU A 47 15.82 10.58 2.39
C GLU A 47 14.86 9.53 2.97
N ASP A 48 14.14 9.94 4.01
CA ASP A 48 13.20 9.06 4.68
C ASP A 48 11.99 8.76 3.78
N MET A 49 11.63 7.48 3.69
CA MET A 49 10.45 7.03 2.95
C MET A 49 9.16 7.60 3.53
N GLU A 50 9.11 7.84 4.85
CA GLU A 50 7.95 8.45 5.47
C GLU A 50 7.70 9.89 5.00
N GLU A 51 8.76 10.64 4.65
CA GLU A 51 8.62 11.98 4.10
C GLU A 51 8.03 11.98 2.68
N LEU A 52 8.34 10.96 1.88
CA LEU A 52 7.72 10.78 0.56
C LEU A 52 6.24 10.48 0.66
N LEU A 53 5.84 9.65 1.64
CA LEU A 53 4.45 9.24 1.82
C LEU A 53 3.54 10.39 2.30
N LYS A 54 4.09 11.44 2.93
CA LYS A 54 3.31 12.62 3.36
C LYS A 54 2.61 13.34 2.20
N HIS A 55 3.14 13.22 0.97
CA HIS A 55 2.59 13.85 -0.23
C HIS A 55 1.65 12.91 -1.01
N VAL A 56 1.26 11.79 -0.41
CA VAL A 56 0.45 10.73 -1.02
C VAL A 56 -0.70 10.41 -0.09
N LYS A 57 -1.90 10.34 -0.67
CA LYS A 57 -3.11 9.94 0.06
C LYS A 57 -3.67 8.66 -0.54
N ALA A 58 -4.25 7.81 0.29
CA ALA A 58 -5.02 6.65 -0.15
C ALA A 58 -6.43 6.71 0.44
N VAL A 59 -7.45 6.66 -0.42
CA VAL A 59 -8.86 6.74 -0.02
C VAL A 59 -9.62 5.58 -0.63
N ASP A 60 -10.33 4.85 0.21
CA ASP A 60 -11.24 3.78 -0.12
C ASP A 60 -12.69 4.24 0.01
N ASP A 61 -13.62 3.69 -0.78
CA ASP A 61 -15.03 4.09 -0.75
C ASP A 61 -15.79 3.52 0.46
N VAL A 62 -15.34 2.41 1.03
CA VAL A 62 -15.94 1.77 2.21
C VAL A 62 -15.17 2.12 3.48
N ASP A 63 -13.85 2.02 3.47
CA ASP A 63 -13.00 2.24 4.65
C ASP A 63 -12.62 3.73 4.87
N GLY A 64 -12.79 4.58 3.85
CA GLY A 64 -12.42 5.99 3.92
C GLY A 64 -10.91 6.19 3.79
N ASP A 65 -10.30 6.97 4.70
CA ASP A 65 -8.85 7.26 4.61
C ASP A 65 -8.01 6.06 5.09
N VAL A 66 -7.32 5.42 4.16
CA VAL A 66 -6.42 4.28 4.40
C VAL A 66 -4.95 4.63 4.18
N SER A 67 -4.60 5.93 4.23
CA SER A 67 -3.23 6.43 3.98
C SER A 67 -2.19 5.87 4.96
N ASN A 68 -2.61 5.41 6.14
CA ASN A 68 -1.74 4.72 7.09
C ASN A 68 -1.21 3.36 6.61
N THR A 69 -1.78 2.81 5.53
CA THR A 69 -1.34 1.54 4.91
C THR A 69 -0.41 1.75 3.71
N LEU A 70 -0.13 3.01 3.35
CA LEU A 70 0.74 3.33 2.23
C LEU A 70 2.16 2.81 2.48
N ILE A 71 2.70 2.16 1.46
CA ILE A 71 4.08 1.66 1.44
C ILE A 71 4.75 1.97 0.11
N ILE A 72 6.06 2.12 0.16
CA ILE A 72 6.90 2.18 -1.04
C ILE A 72 7.35 0.75 -1.37
N GLY A 73 6.84 0.21 -2.47
CA GLY A 73 7.18 -1.13 -2.93
C GLY A 73 8.53 -1.18 -3.66
N ASN A 74 8.83 -0.16 -4.47
CA ASN A 74 10.04 -0.16 -5.28
C ASN A 74 10.46 1.25 -5.72
N ILE A 75 11.76 1.50 -5.80
CA ILE A 75 12.35 2.76 -6.29
C ILE A 75 13.38 2.43 -7.37
N ASN A 76 13.13 2.87 -8.61
CA ASN A 76 14.03 2.67 -9.75
C ASN A 76 14.46 4.01 -10.34
N VAL A 77 15.75 4.33 -10.24
CA VAL A 77 16.31 5.50 -10.94
C VAL A 77 16.26 5.24 -12.45
N LEU A 78 15.64 6.15 -13.20
CA LEU A 78 15.51 6.03 -14.65
C LEU A 78 16.82 6.37 -15.35
N THR A 79 17.00 5.84 -16.55
CA THR A 79 18.10 6.18 -17.44
C THR A 79 18.15 7.69 -17.66
N GLY A 80 19.28 8.32 -17.37
CA GLY A 80 19.45 9.78 -17.35
C GLY A 80 19.69 10.36 -15.96
N GLY A 81 19.38 9.61 -14.89
CA GLY A 81 19.80 9.94 -13.52
C GLY A 81 19.20 11.23 -12.93
N ASN A 82 18.14 11.77 -13.54
CA ASN A 82 17.41 12.96 -13.09
C ASN A 82 15.95 12.67 -12.70
N LYS A 83 15.48 11.44 -12.92
CA LYS A 83 14.14 10.98 -12.58
C LYS A 83 14.20 9.61 -11.92
N VAL A 84 13.21 9.32 -11.10
CA VAL A 84 13.03 8.04 -10.43
C VAL A 84 11.57 7.59 -10.59
N LYS A 85 11.35 6.30 -10.79
CA LYS A 85 10.03 5.67 -10.75
C LYS A 85 9.84 5.03 -9.38
N ILE A 86 8.82 5.46 -8.66
CA ILE A 86 8.47 4.96 -7.33
C ILE A 86 7.14 4.22 -7.43
N LEU A 87 7.09 2.99 -6.93
CA LEU A 87 5.89 2.18 -6.80
C LEU A 87 5.29 2.38 -5.42
N PHE A 88 4.10 2.94 -5.37
CA PHE A 88 3.28 3.08 -4.18
C PHE A 88 2.26 1.96 -4.14
N ALA A 89 1.97 1.47 -2.93
CA ALA A 89 0.86 0.56 -2.70
C ALA A 89 0.12 0.94 -1.41
N ALA A 90 -1.19 0.72 -1.39
CA ALA A 90 -2.05 0.87 -0.22
C ALA A 90 -3.00 -0.31 -0.16
N LYS A 91 -3.53 -0.60 1.03
CA LYS A 91 -4.44 -1.72 1.26
C LYS A 91 -5.56 -1.32 2.21
N ASP A 92 -6.78 -1.73 1.91
CA ASP A 92 -7.94 -1.51 2.77
C ASP A 92 -8.03 -2.56 3.91
N SER A 93 -9.15 -2.57 4.64
CA SER A 93 -9.43 -3.56 5.70
C SER A 93 -9.77 -4.95 5.18
N LYS A 94 -10.26 -5.06 3.94
CA LYS A 94 -10.61 -6.31 3.25
C LYS A 94 -9.44 -6.95 2.48
N ASN A 95 -8.29 -6.31 2.51
CA ASN A 95 -7.08 -6.69 1.78
C ASN A 95 -7.13 -6.46 0.26
N ASN A 96 -8.01 -5.59 -0.22
CA ASN A 96 -7.92 -5.09 -1.59
C ASN A 96 -6.71 -4.14 -1.67
N VAL A 97 -5.87 -4.33 -2.70
CA VAL A 97 -4.58 -3.63 -2.82
C VAL A 97 -4.56 -2.77 -4.07
N ALA A 98 -4.23 -1.50 -3.88
CA ALA A 98 -3.93 -0.57 -4.95
C ALA A 98 -2.43 -0.48 -5.19
N LYS A 99 -2.00 -0.36 -6.45
CA LYS A 99 -0.59 -0.19 -6.84
C LYS A 99 -0.46 0.86 -7.93
N VAL A 100 0.30 1.92 -7.67
CA VAL A 100 0.50 3.01 -8.64
C VAL A 100 1.97 3.38 -8.72
N SER A 101 2.50 3.49 -9.93
CA SER A 101 3.85 3.99 -10.17
C SER A 101 3.82 5.48 -10.54
N LYS A 102 4.59 6.30 -9.82
CA LYS A 102 4.78 7.72 -10.15
C LYS A 102 6.23 7.98 -10.52
N VAL A 103 6.44 8.79 -11.55
CA VAL A 103 7.77 9.29 -11.92
C VAL A 103 7.97 10.68 -11.33
N VAL A 104 9.01 10.85 -10.54
CA VAL A 104 9.33 12.11 -9.84
C VAL A 104 10.76 12.55 -10.11
N LYS A 105 11.07 13.81 -9.81
CA LYS A 105 12.43 14.36 -9.97
C LYS A 105 13.37 13.65 -8.98
N TYR A 106 14.58 13.34 -9.41
CA TYR A 106 15.58 12.67 -8.59
C TYR A 106 16.75 13.60 -8.26
N LYS A 107 17.08 13.70 -6.98
CA LYS A 107 18.28 14.36 -6.47
C LYS A 107 19.21 13.31 -5.84
N LYS A 108 20.44 13.21 -6.34
CA LYS A 108 21.47 12.41 -5.66
C LYS A 108 21.87 13.11 -4.36
N ALA A 109 22.11 12.34 -3.30
CA ALA A 109 22.69 12.91 -2.09
C ALA A 109 24.10 13.41 -2.38
N ASP A 110 24.37 14.67 -2.01
CA ASP A 110 25.74 15.17 -1.98
C ASP A 110 26.50 14.39 -0.90
N LYS A 111 27.54 13.66 -1.29
CA LYS A 111 28.44 13.00 -0.34
C LYS A 111 29.03 14.08 0.58
N LYS A 112 28.53 14.21 1.81
CA LYS A 112 29.26 14.91 2.87
C LYS A 112 30.61 14.20 3.03
N LYS A 113 31.68 14.92 2.66
CA LYS A 113 33.08 14.54 2.84
C LYS A 113 33.43 14.53 4.33
N ASN A 114 32.96 13.53 5.08
CA ASN A 114 33.40 13.29 6.45
C ASN A 114 34.53 12.26 6.45
N GLU A 115 35.70 12.67 5.95
CA GLU A 115 36.96 11.90 6.00
C GLU A 115 38.15 12.80 6.38
N SER A 116 37.96 13.79 7.26
CA SER A 116 39.10 14.56 7.79
C SER A 116 38.88 15.00 9.23
N SER A 117 39.03 14.06 10.16
CA SER A 117 39.52 14.32 11.54
C SER A 117 39.56 13.02 12.35
N LYS A 118 40.46 12.08 12.01
CA LYS A 118 40.90 11.05 12.97
C LYS A 118 42.41 10.77 12.98
N GLU A 119 43.21 11.58 12.30
CA GLU A 119 44.66 11.39 12.23
C GLU A 119 45.40 12.67 12.60
N LYS A 120 45.25 13.11 13.85
CA LYS A 120 46.16 14.07 14.51
C LYS A 120 45.91 14.16 16.03
N ASN A 121 46.04 13.04 16.73
CA ASN A 121 46.35 13.09 18.17
C ASN A 121 46.89 11.74 18.69
N GLN A 122 48.04 11.35 18.16
CA GLN A 122 48.93 10.38 18.80
C GLN A 122 50.38 10.73 18.40
N SER A 123 50.84 11.89 18.86
CA SER A 123 52.26 12.14 19.11
C SER A 123 52.41 13.46 19.87
N ARG A 124 52.28 13.39 21.19
CA ARG A 124 53.03 14.20 22.17
C ARG A 124 53.12 13.40 23.46
#